data_AF-A0A1H3CM72-F1
#
_entry.id   AF-A0A1H3CM72-F1
#
_cell.length_a   1.000
_cell.length_b   1.000
_cell.length_c   1.000
_cell.angle_alpha   90.00
_cell.angle_beta   90.00
_cell.angle_gamma   90.00
#
_symmetry.space_group_name_H-M   'P 1'
#
loop_
_entity.id
_entity.type
_entity.pdbx_description
1 polymer ?
#
loop_
_entity_poly.entity_id
_entity_poly.type
_entity_poly.pdbx_seq_one_letter_code
_entity_poly.pdbx_strand_id
1 'polypeptide(L)'
;MRWMICVVVVVMAAGPAGAEEGSVVLAQIGRSMCSAYQPAVEAAIGYGQQGLPLSAAESVIESAYNLDARLWSFLRESVQVAYQNPDALGAALRDGRWLALCEQALRR
;
A
#
# COMPACT_ATOMS: atom_id res chain seq x y z
N MET A 1 4.99 21.27 59.97
CA MET A 1 4.09 21.78 58.91
C MET A 1 4.75 22.99 58.24
N ARG A 2 5.40 22.77 57.09
CA ARG A 2 5.82 23.84 56.18
C ARG A 2 5.89 23.21 54.79
N TRP A 3 4.96 23.61 53.94
CA TRP A 3 4.85 23.19 52.54
C TRP A 3 6.12 23.59 51.78
N MET A 4 6.75 22.64 51.10
CA MET A 4 7.79 22.92 50.11
C MET A 4 7.20 22.78 48.71
N ILE A 5 7.40 23.89 48.00
CA ILE A 5 6.81 24.32 46.76
C ILE A 5 7.28 23.45 45.59
N CYS A 6 6.32 23.18 44.70
CA CYS A 6 6.49 22.62 43.37
C CYS A 6 7.60 23.33 42.59
N VAL A 7 8.60 22.57 42.15
CA VAL A 7 9.34 22.91 40.93
C VAL A 7 9.39 21.63 40.09
N VAL A 8 8.28 21.37 39.39
CA VAL A 8 8.31 20.49 38.22
C VAL A 8 9.06 21.29 37.16
N VAL A 9 10.36 20.99 37.02
CA VAL A 9 11.14 21.43 35.87
C VAL A 9 10.55 20.69 34.67
N VAL A 10 9.64 21.36 33.96
CA VAL A 10 9.29 21.00 32.59
C VAL A 10 10.51 21.35 31.76
N VAL A 11 11.40 20.36 31.57
CA VAL A 11 12.39 20.41 30.50
C VAL A 11 11.58 20.39 29.21
N MET A 12 11.35 21.57 28.64
CA MET A 12 10.92 21.71 27.26
C MET A 12 12.08 21.24 26.38
N ALA A 13 12.11 19.93 26.11
CA ALA A 13 12.85 19.40 25.00
C ALA A 13 12.14 19.86 23.72
N ALA A 14 12.59 20.99 23.18
CA ALA A 14 12.32 21.36 21.79
C ALA A 14 13.06 20.35 20.89
N GLY A 15 12.48 19.17 20.73
CA GLY A 15 12.88 18.20 19.73
C GLY A 15 12.30 18.59 18.35
N PRO A 16 12.92 18.18 17.24
CA PRO A 16 12.43 18.43 15.90
C PRO A 16 11.20 17.55 15.62
N ALA A 17 10.05 17.90 16.18
CA ALA A 17 8.77 17.21 16.02
C ALA A 17 8.10 17.52 14.66
N GLY A 18 8.86 17.45 13.56
CA GLY A 18 8.36 17.82 12.22
C GLY A 18 8.68 16.86 11.09
N ALA A 19 9.55 15.86 11.31
CA ALA A 19 9.95 14.94 10.25
C ALA A 19 9.26 13.56 10.31
N GLU A 20 8.70 13.21 11.46
CA GLU A 20 8.21 11.85 11.74
C GLU A 20 6.78 11.67 11.23
N GLU A 21 5.91 12.67 11.46
CA GLU A 21 4.48 12.62 11.14
C GLU A 21 4.21 12.53 9.63
N GLY A 22 5.00 13.22 8.80
CA GLY A 22 4.86 13.15 7.34
C GLY A 22 5.14 11.75 6.79
N SER A 23 6.17 11.08 7.33
CA SER A 23 6.57 9.73 6.88
C SER A 23 5.53 8.66 7.22
N VAL A 24 4.90 8.78 8.40
CA VAL A 24 3.85 7.87 8.86
C VAL A 24 2.57 8.05 8.04
N VAL A 25 2.18 9.30 7.76
CA VAL A 25 1.02 9.60 6.93
C VAL A 25 1.20 9.09 5.50
N LEU A 26 2.37 9.32 4.87
CA LEU A 26 2.66 8.78 3.54
C LEU A 26 2.63 7.24 3.50
N ALA A 27 3.19 6.57 4.51
CA ALA A 27 3.17 5.12 4.61
C ALA A 27 1.73 4.58 4.76
N GLN A 28 0.90 5.26 5.56
CA GLN A 28 -0.49 4.88 5.78
C GLN A 28 -1.36 5.10 4.53
N ILE A 29 -1.13 6.19 3.79
CA ILE A 29 -1.77 6.44 2.50
C ILE A 29 -1.38 5.33 1.51
N GLY A 30 -0.09 5.02 1.36
CA GLY A 30 0.37 3.98 0.43
C GLY A 30 -0.25 2.61 0.73
N ARG A 31 -0.30 2.22 2.01
CA ARG A 31 -1.00 0.99 2.43
C ARG A 31 -2.48 1.01 2.04
N SER A 32 -3.17 2.12 2.30
CA SER A 32 -4.60 2.23 1.98
C SER A 32 -4.86 2.09 0.47
N MET A 33 -4.02 2.71 -0.36
CA MET A 33 -4.10 2.60 -1.82
C MET A 33 -3.89 1.15 -2.27
N CYS A 34 -2.83 0.51 -1.79
CA CYS A 34 -2.54 -0.89 -2.12
C CYS A 34 -3.69 -1.82 -1.70
N SER A 35 -4.22 -1.66 -0.49
CA SER A 35 -5.34 -2.48 0.01
C SER A 35 -6.62 -2.30 -0.79
N ALA A 36 -6.87 -1.11 -1.33
CA ALA A 36 -8.06 -0.83 -2.14
C ALA A 36 -8.05 -1.59 -3.48
N TYR A 37 -6.86 -1.84 -4.05
CA TYR A 37 -6.72 -2.53 -5.34
C TYR A 37 -6.42 -4.03 -5.21
N GLN A 38 -6.13 -4.53 -4.02
CA GLN A 38 -5.98 -5.97 -3.78
C GLN A 38 -7.15 -6.82 -4.36
N PRO A 39 -8.44 -6.49 -4.14
CA PRO A 39 -9.54 -7.27 -4.71
C PRO A 39 -9.59 -7.22 -6.25
N ALA A 40 -9.13 -6.13 -6.88
CA ALA A 40 -9.05 -6.04 -8.34
C ALA A 40 -7.98 -6.98 -8.90
N VAL A 41 -6.84 -7.10 -8.21
CA VAL A 41 -5.77 -8.04 -8.58
C VAL A 41 -6.21 -9.49 -8.34
N GLU A 42 -6.94 -9.76 -7.26
CA GLU A 42 -7.53 -11.07 -7.01
C GLU A 42 -8.57 -11.44 -8.09
N ALA A 43 -9.41 -10.49 -8.51
CA ALA A 43 -10.34 -10.68 -9.62
C ALA A 43 -9.62 -10.97 -10.94
N ALA A 44 -8.45 -10.36 -11.19
CA ALA A 44 -7.66 -10.60 -12.40
C ALA A 44 -7.17 -12.06 -12.51
N ILE A 45 -6.90 -12.74 -11.39
CA ILE A 45 -6.61 -14.18 -11.38
C ILE A 45 -7.82 -14.96 -11.93
N GLY A 46 -9.01 -14.63 -11.43
CA GLY A 46 -10.26 -15.22 -11.91
C GLY A 46 -10.52 -14.94 -13.39
N TYR A 47 -10.17 -13.76 -13.88
CA TYR A 47 -10.31 -13.41 -15.30
C TYR A 47 -9.40 -14.24 -16.20
N GLY A 48 -8.13 -14.41 -15.82
CA GLY A 48 -7.20 -15.28 -16.54
C GLY A 48 -7.70 -16.72 -16.61
N GLN A 49 -8.22 -17.26 -15.50
CA GLN A 49 -8.78 -18.61 -15.46
C GLN A 49 -10.05 -18.77 -16.32
N GLN A 50 -10.82 -17.70 -16.51
CA GLN A 50 -12.02 -17.68 -17.35
C GLN A 50 -11.70 -17.44 -18.85
N GLY A 51 -10.44 -17.23 -19.21
CA GLY A 51 -10.03 -16.94 -20.58
C GLY A 51 -10.40 -15.52 -21.04
N LEU A 52 -10.70 -14.61 -20.11
CA LEU A 52 -10.94 -13.21 -20.43
C LEU A 52 -9.63 -12.53 -20.85
N PRO A 53 -9.64 -11.59 -21.82
CA PRO A 53 -8.43 -10.93 -22.27
C PRO A 53 -7.82 -10.05 -21.17
N LEU A 54 -6.49 -9.91 -21.19
CA LEU A 54 -5.74 -9.08 -20.24
C LEU A 54 -6.28 -7.63 -20.15
N SER A 55 -6.73 -7.08 -21.29
CA SER A 55 -7.31 -5.73 -21.35
C SER A 55 -8.56 -5.55 -20.47
N ALA A 56 -9.35 -6.61 -20.26
CA ALA A 56 -10.49 -6.57 -19.37
C ALA A 56 -10.04 -6.41 -17.91
N ALA A 57 -8.98 -7.11 -17.50
CA ALA A 57 -8.37 -6.96 -16.18
C ALA A 57 -7.74 -5.57 -15.99
N GLU A 58 -7.02 -5.06 -17.00
CA GLU A 58 -6.40 -3.74 -16.98
C GLU A 58 -7.42 -2.60 -16.85
N SER A 59 -8.61 -2.72 -17.44
CA SER A 59 -9.66 -1.69 -17.29
C SER A 59 -10.14 -1.50 -15.84
N VAL A 60 -10.06 -2.56 -15.00
CA VAL A 60 -10.50 -2.49 -13.59
C VAL A 60 -9.51 -1.67 -12.76
N ILE A 61 -8.23 -1.71 -13.12
CA ILE A 61 -7.16 -0.99 -12.42
C ILE A 61 -6.83 0.36 -13.07
N GLU A 62 -7.48 0.74 -14.18
CA GLU A 62 -7.21 1.97 -14.92
C GLU A 62 -7.35 3.23 -14.06
N SER A 63 -8.29 3.22 -13.11
CA SER A 63 -8.47 4.31 -12.14
C SER A 63 -7.20 4.65 -11.34
N ALA A 64 -6.30 3.67 -11.14
CA ALA A 64 -5.05 3.88 -10.42
C ALA A 64 -4.08 4.79 -11.17
N TYR A 65 -4.19 4.88 -12.51
CA TYR A 65 -3.37 5.76 -13.33
C TYR A 65 -3.51 7.23 -12.92
N ASN A 66 -4.74 7.64 -12.56
CA ASN A 66 -5.01 9.01 -12.11
C ASN A 66 -4.63 9.26 -10.65
N LEU A 67 -4.37 8.21 -9.88
CA LEU A 67 -4.00 8.30 -8.48
C LEU A 67 -2.48 8.41 -8.30
N ASP A 68 -1.73 7.45 -8.86
CA ASP A 68 -0.28 7.40 -8.74
C ASP A 68 0.32 6.50 -9.84
N ALA A 69 1.33 7.00 -10.55
CA ALA A 69 1.95 6.29 -11.67
C ALA A 69 2.71 5.02 -11.24
N ARG A 70 3.27 5.01 -10.02
CA ARG A 70 3.99 3.86 -9.44
C ARG A 70 2.97 2.79 -9.05
N LEU A 71 1.84 3.19 -8.46
CA LEU A 71 0.73 2.30 -8.17
C LEU A 71 0.23 1.62 -9.46
N TRP A 72 -0.05 2.41 -10.49
CA TRP A 72 -0.48 1.89 -11.78
C TRP A 72 0.51 0.87 -12.36
N SER A 73 1.80 1.19 -12.37
CA SER A 73 2.82 0.29 -12.90
C SER A 73 2.84 -1.04 -12.13
N PHE A 74 2.79 -0.99 -10.79
CA PHE A 74 2.77 -2.18 -9.94
C PHE A 74 1.51 -3.03 -10.14
N LEU A 75 0.34 -2.39 -10.27
CA LEU A 75 -0.92 -3.08 -10.51
C LEU A 75 -0.93 -3.77 -11.87
N ARG A 76 -0.48 -3.09 -12.93
CA ARG A 76 -0.39 -3.68 -14.26
C ARG A 76 0.55 -4.89 -14.28
N GLU A 77 1.69 -4.83 -13.61
CA GLU A 77 2.59 -5.98 -13.45
C GLU A 77 1.91 -7.11 -12.67
N SER A 78 1.21 -6.79 -11.58
CA SER A 78 0.45 -7.79 -10.81
C SER A 78 -0.63 -8.48 -11.65
N VAL A 79 -1.34 -7.74 -12.49
CA VAL A 79 -2.34 -8.28 -13.43
C VAL A 79 -1.67 -9.18 -14.47
N GLN A 80 -0.51 -8.82 -15.01
CA GLN A 80 0.24 -9.71 -15.91
C GLN A 80 0.67 -11.01 -15.22
N VAL A 81 1.15 -10.92 -13.97
CA VAL A 81 1.49 -12.10 -13.17
C VAL A 81 0.25 -12.96 -12.89
N ALA A 82 -0.93 -12.36 -12.71
CA ALA A 82 -2.18 -13.11 -12.52
C ALA A 82 -2.49 -14.05 -13.70
N TYR A 83 -2.10 -13.67 -14.92
CA TYR A 83 -2.28 -14.48 -16.12
C TYR A 83 -1.16 -15.49 -16.33
N GLN A 84 0.07 -15.17 -15.94
CA GLN A 84 1.24 -16.02 -16.16
C GLN A 84 1.44 -17.06 -15.06
N ASN A 85 1.26 -16.66 -13.80
CA ASN A 85 1.50 -17.46 -12.60
C ASN A 85 0.41 -17.17 -11.54
N PRO A 86 -0.86 -17.53 -11.80
CA PRO A 86 -1.99 -17.26 -10.90
C PRO A 86 -1.80 -17.86 -9.50
N ASP A 87 -1.22 -19.06 -9.39
CA ASP A 87 -1.01 -19.73 -8.10
C ASP A 87 -0.03 -18.98 -7.19
N ALA A 88 1.07 -18.50 -7.77
CA ALA A 88 2.08 -17.76 -7.03
C ALA A 88 1.54 -16.40 -6.55
N LEU A 89 0.78 -15.71 -7.41
CA LEU A 89 0.14 -14.45 -7.03
C LEU A 89 -0.95 -14.67 -5.96
N GLY A 90 -1.78 -15.70 -6.12
CA GLY A 90 -2.81 -16.06 -5.15
C GLY A 90 -2.23 -16.39 -3.77
N ALA A 91 -1.07 -17.06 -3.72
CA ALA A 91 -0.33 -17.27 -2.47
C ALA A 91 0.22 -15.96 -1.91
N ALA A 92 0.79 -15.09 -2.74
CA ALA A 92 1.31 -13.79 -2.31
C ALA A 92 0.21 -12.86 -1.76
N LEU A 93 -1.00 -12.90 -2.33
CA LEU A 93 -2.17 -12.18 -1.84
C LEU A 93 -2.64 -12.70 -0.48
N ARG A 94 -2.78 -14.02 -0.32
CA ARG A 94 -3.20 -14.66 0.94
C ARG A 94 -2.22 -14.44 2.08
N ASP A 95 -0.92 -14.50 1.80
CA ASP A 95 0.12 -14.35 2.82
C ASP A 95 0.49 -12.88 3.09
N GLY A 96 -0.20 -11.92 2.45
CA GLY A 96 0.04 -10.48 2.60
C GLY A 96 1.34 -9.95 1.96
N ARG A 97 2.14 -10.82 1.32
CA ARG A 97 3.38 -10.43 0.62
C ARG A 97 3.13 -9.46 -0.52
N TRP A 98 2.02 -9.62 -1.24
CA TRP A 98 1.65 -8.70 -2.32
C TRP A 98 1.47 -7.26 -1.80
N LEU A 99 0.82 -7.10 -0.65
CA LEU A 99 0.61 -5.79 -0.03
C LEU A 99 1.94 -5.15 0.38
N ALA A 100 2.86 -5.92 0.95
CA ALA A 100 4.20 -5.46 1.30
C ALA A 100 5.01 -5.00 0.07
N LEU A 101 4.91 -5.74 -1.04
CA LEU A 101 5.55 -5.38 -2.30
C LEU A 101 4.96 -4.10 -2.90
N CYS A 102 3.64 -3.94 -2.82
CA CYS A 102 2.96 -2.72 -3.27
C CYS A 102 3.43 -1.50 -2.46
N GLU A 103 3.42 -1.60 -1.13
CA GLU A 103 3.93 -0.52 -0.26
C GLU A 103 5.38 -0.17 -0.57
N GLN A 104 6.21 -1.17 -0.84
CA GLN A 104 7.59 -0.96 -1.22
C GLN A 104 7.72 -0.27 -2.58
N ALA A 105 6.85 -0.58 -3.55
CA ALA A 105 6.83 0.04 -4.87
C ALA A 105 6.47 1.54 -4.80
N LEU A 106 5.55 1.92 -3.91
CA LEU A 106 5.15 3.33 -3.75
C LEU A 106 6.24 4.20 -3.09
N ARG A 107 7.14 3.59 -2.31
CA ARG A 107 8.23 4.29 -1.61
C ARG A 107 9.46 4.56 -2.49
N ARG A 108 9.56 3.95 -3.67
CA ARG A 108 10.67 4.17 -4.62
C ARG A 108 10.35 5.34 -5.53
#